data_AF-A0A952Q3B4-F1
#
_entry.id   AF-A0A952Q3B4-F1
#
_cell.length_a   1.000
_cell.length_b   1.000
_cell.length_c   1.000
_cell.angle_alpha   90.00
_cell.angle_beta   90.00
_cell.angle_gamma   90.00
#
_symmetry.space_group_name_H-M   'P 1'
#
loop_
_entity.id
_entity.type
_entity.pdbx_description
1 polymer ?
#
loop_
_entity_poly.entity_id
_entity_poly.type
_entity_poly.pdbx_seq_one_letter_code
_entity_poly.pdbx_strand_id
1 'polypeptide(L)' 'MDELIKTVVSKTNLSEESVKKVIDEVVAFLKEKLPPPLAGQVDNMFKMIDQNNDGNIVDDLKKGLGSLFGGN' A
#
# COMPACT_ATOMS: atom_id res chain seq x y z
N MET A 1 -0.77 0.15 8.21
CA MET A 1 0.17 1.27 7.93
C MET A 1 1.59 0.98 8.44
N ASP A 2 1.73 0.48 9.67
CA ASP A 2 3.04 0.30 10.31
C ASP A 2 3.89 -0.81 9.68
N GLU A 3 3.29 -1.89 9.16
CA GLU A 3 4.05 -2.92 8.43
C GLU A 3 4.58 -2.44 7.06
N LEU A 4 3.84 -1.56 6.38
CA LEU A 4 4.27 -0.92 5.13
C LEU A 4 5.51 -0.05 5.40
N ILE A 5 5.45 0.74 6.47
CA ILE A 5 6.58 1.56 6.93
C ILE A 5 7.77 0.66 7.25
N LYS A 6 7.58 -0.41 8.05
CA LYS A 6 8.66 -1.35 8.38
C LYS A 6 9.28 -2.03 7.16
N THR A 7 8.46 -2.42 6.19
CA THR A 7 8.95 -3.07 4.96
C THR A 7 9.76 -2.10 4.10
N VAL A 8 9.30 -0.86 3.95
CA VAL A 8 10.03 0.16 3.19
C VAL A 8 11.30 0.57 3.93
N VAL A 9 11.26 0.76 5.26
CA VAL A 9 12.45 1.01 6.09
C VAL A 9 13.46 -0.13 5.95
N SER A 10 13.02 -1.39 6.03
CA SER A 10 13.88 -2.56 5.88
C SER A 10 14.54 -2.64 4.49
N LYS A 11 13.87 -2.16 3.43
CA LYS A 11 14.38 -2.21 2.06
C LYS A 11 15.16 -0.96 1.62
N THR A 12 14.89 0.19 2.23
CA THR A 12 15.48 1.49 1.85
C THR A 12 16.52 1.99 2.87
N ASN A 13 16.55 1.38 4.05
CA ASN A 13 17.39 1.76 5.19
C ASN A 13 17.17 3.23 5.65
N LEU A 14 15.97 3.77 5.37
CA LEU A 14 15.53 5.11 5.78
C LEU A 14 14.91 5.07 7.17
N SER A 15 14.84 6.23 7.86
CA SER A 15 14.14 6.31 9.14
C SER A 15 12.62 6.17 8.96
N GLU A 16 11.95 5.50 9.91
CA GLU A 16 10.49 5.29 9.91
C GLU A 16 9.72 6.60 9.73
N GLU A 17 10.19 7.69 10.34
CA GLU A 17 9.56 9.00 10.27
C GLU A 17 9.63 9.61 8.86
N SER A 18 10.74 9.39 8.13
CA SER A 18 10.88 9.82 6.75
C SER A 18 10.01 8.99 5.82
N VAL A 19 9.97 7.67 6.05
CA VAL A 19 9.14 6.75 5.25
C VAL A 19 7.65 7.05 5.43
N LYS A 20 7.22 7.38 6.64
CA LYS A 20 5.83 7.73 6.93
C LYS A 20 5.38 8.95 6.13
N LYS A 21 6.18 10.02 6.13
CA LYS A 21 5.93 11.22 5.31
C LYS A 21 5.89 10.90 3.82
N VAL A 22 6.81 10.08 3.32
CA VAL A 22 6.85 9.71 1.89
C VAL A 22 5.62 8.90 1.49
N ILE A 23 5.20 7.94 2.32
CA ILE A 23 4.00 7.14 2.06
C ILE A 23 2.75 8.02 2.10
N ASP A 24 2.64 8.92 3.08
CA ASP A 24 1.49 9.83 3.18
C ASP A 24 1.38 10.73 1.93
N GLU A 25 2.50 11.27 1.44
CA GLU A 25 2.54 12.11 0.23
C GLU A 25 2.17 11.31 -1.03
N VAL A 26 2.69 10.07 -1.16
CA VAL A 26 2.36 9.18 -2.28
C VAL A 26 0.89 8.79 -2.25
N VAL A 27 0.33 8.52 -1.07
CA VAL A 27 -1.10 8.21 -0.90
C VAL A 27 -1.94 9.43 -1.25
N ALA A 28 -1.56 10.65 -0.83
CA ALA A 28 -2.25 11.88 -1.19
C ALA A 28 -2.23 12.11 -2.71
N PHE A 29 -1.06 11.96 -3.34
CA PHE A 29 -0.91 12.08 -4.79
C PHE A 29 -1.73 11.04 -5.56
N LEU A 30 -1.73 9.78 -5.11
CA LEU A 30 -2.53 8.72 -5.72
C LEU A 30 -4.03 9.01 -5.57
N LYS A 31 -4.48 9.53 -4.42
CA LYS A 31 -5.89 9.92 -4.22
C LYS A 31 -6.31 11.08 -5.14
N GLU A 32 -5.41 12.03 -5.40
CA GLU A 32 -5.68 13.13 -6.34
C GLU A 32 -5.69 12.68 -7.81
N LYS A 33 -4.89 11.68 -8.17
CA LYS A 33 -4.75 11.20 -9.55
C LYS A 33 -5.67 10.03 -9.90
N LEU A 34 -6.17 9.28 -8.92
CA LEU A 34 -7.07 8.16 -9.15
C LEU A 34 -8.53 8.64 -9.17
N PRO A 35 -9.28 8.42 -10.26
CA PRO A 35 -10.71 8.69 -10.32
C PRO A 35 -11.46 7.99 -9.17
N PRO A 36 -12.57 8.57 -8.66
CA PRO A 36 -13.37 8.02 -7.56
C PRO A 36 -13.66 6.50 -7.62
N PRO A 37 -13.94 5.87 -8.79
CA PRO A 37 -14.14 4.41 -8.85
C PRO A 37 -12.89 3.57 -8.52
N LEU A 38 -11.67 4.10 -8.71
CA LEU A 38 -10.42 3.41 -8.35
C LEU A 38 -10.01 3.67 -6.91
N ALA A 39 -10.41 4.80 -6.31
CA ALA A 39 -10.14 5.09 -4.90
C ALA A 39 -10.75 4.02 -3.98
N GLY A 40 -11.98 3.57 -4.26
CA GLY A 40 -12.60 2.48 -3.51
C GLY A 40 -11.90 1.12 -3.67
N GLN A 41 -11.25 0.89 -4.81
CA GLN A 41 -10.43 -0.29 -5.07
C GLN A 41 -9.10 -0.26 -4.32
N VAL A 42 -8.46 0.92 -4.28
CA VAL A 42 -7.23 1.14 -3.51
C VAL A 42 -7.50 1.06 -2.00
N ASP A 43 -8.61 1.59 -1.50
CA ASP A 43 -9.01 1.42 -0.10
C ASP A 43 -9.23 -0.07 0.26
N ASN A 44 -9.81 -0.86 -0.65
CA ASN A 44 -9.94 -2.31 -0.45
C ASN A 44 -8.59 -3.03 -0.46
N MET A 45 -7.65 -2.60 -1.29
CA MET A 45 -6.27 -3.10 -1.25
C MET A 45 -5.60 -2.73 0.07
N PHE A 46 -5.68 -1.48 0.51
CA PHE A 46 -5.14 -1.05 1.81
C PHE A 46 -5.74 -1.83 2.98
N LYS A 47 -7.05 -2.12 2.94
CA LYS A 47 -7.71 -2.98 3.95
C LYS A 47 -7.24 -4.43 3.91
N MET A 48 -6.97 -4.99 2.73
CA MET A 48 -6.41 -6.35 2.62
C MET A 48 -4.99 -6.45 3.17
N ILE A 49 -4.17 -5.43 2.89
CA ILE A 49 -2.80 -5.34 3.43
C ILE A 49 -2.82 -5.21 4.97
N ASP A 50 -3.82 -4.51 5.52
CA ASP A 50 -3.95 -4.29 6.97
C ASP A 50 -4.57 -5.49 7.71
N GLN A 51 -5.29 -6.38 7.02
CA GLN A 51 -5.92 -7.57 7.61
C GLN A 51 -4.98 -8.76 7.74
N ASN A 52 -3.98 -8.87 6.87
CA ASN A 52 -3.05 -9.98 6.86
C ASN A 52 -1.79 -9.59 7.65
N ASN A 53 -1.79 -9.78 8.98
CA ASN A 53 -0.62 -9.65 9.87
C ASN A 53 0.45 -10.75 9.63
N ASP A 54 0.58 -11.24 8.39
CA ASP A 54 1.36 -12.42 8.05
C ASP A 54 2.79 -12.06 7.55
N GLY A 55 3.18 -10.78 7.65
CA GLY A 55 4.51 -10.27 7.27
C GLY A 55 4.81 -10.31 5.76
N ASN A 56 3.95 -10.90 4.93
CA ASN A 56 4.12 -11.03 3.49
C ASN A 56 3.36 -9.97 2.69
N ILE A 57 3.54 -8.71 3.12
CA ILE A 57 2.88 -7.53 2.57
C ILE A 57 3.00 -7.40 1.04
N VAL A 58 4.11 -7.91 0.48
CA VAL A 58 4.41 -7.86 -0.96
C VAL A 58 3.52 -8.82 -1.75
N ASP A 59 3.23 -9.99 -1.21
CA ASP A 59 2.38 -10.97 -1.89
C ASP A 59 0.90 -10.58 -1.78
N ASP A 60 0.50 -9.94 -0.67
CA ASP A 60 -0.84 -9.37 -0.53
C ASP A 60 -1.05 -8.17 -1.44
N LEU A 61 -0.04 -7.30 -1.58
CA LEU A 61 -0.06 -6.21 -2.56
C LEU A 61 -0.17 -6.75 -3.99
N LYS A 62 0.59 -7.80 -4.34
CA LYS A 62 0.52 -8.44 -5.67
C LYS A 62 -0.85 -9.06 -5.95
N LYS A 63 -1.45 -9.75 -4.98
CA LYS A 63 -2.79 -10.33 -5.11
C LYS A 63 -3.85 -9.24 -5.26
N GLY A 64 -3.79 -8.21 -4.42
CA GLY A 64 -4.67 -7.05 -4.49
C GLY A 64 -4.59 -6.37 -5.85
N LEU A 65 -3.38 -6.03 -6.33
CA LEU A 65 -3.19 -5.49 -7.68
C LEU A 65 -3.67 -6.46 -8.77
N GLY A 66 -3.37 -7.76 -8.66
CA GLY A 66 -3.87 -8.78 -9.57
C GLY A 66 -5.38 -8.72 -9.71
N SER A 67 -6.12 -8.74 -8.59
CA SER A 67 -7.58 -8.65 -8.60
C SER A 67 -8.12 -7.30 -9.13
N LEU A 68 -7.39 -6.21 -8.98
CA LEU A 68 -7.80 -4.88 -9.47
C LEU A 68 -7.55 -4.70 -10.98
N PHE A 69 -6.49 -5.29 -11.51
CA PHE A 69 -6.11 -5.17 -12.92
C PHE A 69 -6.57 -6.36 -13.78
N GLY A 70 -7.44 -7.24 -13.25
CA GLY A 70 -8.08 -8.31 -14.02
C GLY A 70 -7.32 -9.64 -14.06
N GLY A 71 -6.63 -10.00 -12.98
CA GLY A 71 -5.93 -11.26 -12.81
C GLY A 71 -6.89 -12.42 -12.55
N ASN A 72 -6.90 -13.38 -13.48
CA ASN A 72 -7.25 -14.79 -13.22
C ASN A 72 -6.14 -15.47 -12.43
#